data_AF-A0AAV6FQ03-F1
#
_entry.id   AF-A0AAV6FQ03-F1
#
_cell.length_a   1.000
_cell.length_b   1.000
_cell.length_c   1.000
_cell.angle_alpha   90.00
_cell.angle_beta   90.00
_cell.angle_gamma   90.00
#
_symmetry.space_group_name_H-M   'P 1'
#
loop_
_entity.id
_entity.type
_entity.pdbx_description
1 polymer ?
#
loop_
_entity_poly.entity_id
_entity_poly.type
_entity_poly.pdbx_seq_one_letter_code
_entity_poly.pdbx_strand_id
1 'polypeptide(L)'
;MTIGIFNKYRDKLFVTNQAFTSKILQNPSFPFIKKDDVFVYEYFHESLLNGALLLLASTIGMAVYVTVDSVAAHSCISFFVFSMGVSLWLISSGACRRRLVIDHSKKEYRFYIHTHLRHRGPLNQIYIRIITQKTGAQGTLMYRLILNGYKIDCHALCGFSEKYRLLECQGKTIASNLQLNYFDYLESSKRHFVIHRPIRPKPSNVKF
;
A
#
# COMPACT_ATOMS: atom_id res chain seq x y z
N MET A 1 8.64 21.99 20.30
CA MET A 1 7.28 21.44 20.12
C MET A 1 6.99 21.38 18.62
N THR A 2 7.52 20.37 17.93
CA THR A 2 7.45 20.22 16.46
C THR A 2 7.01 18.79 16.16
N ILE A 3 5.72 18.56 16.37
CA ILE A 3 5.08 17.24 16.27
C ILE A 3 4.08 17.35 15.11
N GLY A 4 4.23 16.56 14.04
CA GLY A 4 3.16 16.53 13.04
C GLY A 4 3.41 15.67 11.81
N ILE A 5 4.59 15.73 11.19
CA ILE A 5 4.77 15.14 9.85
C ILE A 5 5.71 13.93 9.87
N PHE A 6 6.86 14.04 10.55
CA PHE A 6 7.79 12.92 10.69
C PHE A 6 7.20 11.74 11.50
N ASN A 7 6.38 12.03 12.52
CA ASN A 7 5.70 10.96 13.25
C ASN A 7 4.69 10.23 12.37
N LYS A 8 3.93 10.88 11.48
CA LYS A 8 2.96 10.17 10.63
C LYS A 8 3.62 9.18 9.66
N TYR A 9 4.80 9.50 9.14
CA TYR A 9 5.60 8.59 8.32
C TYR A 9 6.32 7.52 9.16
N ARG A 10 6.84 7.90 10.33
CA ARG A 10 7.42 6.96 11.31
C ARG A 10 6.36 6.00 11.88
N ASP A 11 5.13 6.43 12.05
CA ASP A 11 3.98 5.65 12.51
C ASP A 11 3.48 4.74 11.38
N LYS A 12 3.61 5.14 10.10
CA LYS A 12 3.41 4.23 8.95
C LYS A 12 4.52 3.18 8.86
N LEU A 13 5.75 3.55 9.21
CA LEU A 13 6.92 2.66 9.25
C LEU A 13 6.93 1.75 10.49
N PHE A 14 6.39 2.20 11.62
CA PHE A 14 6.41 1.54 12.92
C PHE A 14 5.04 1.66 13.60
N VAL A 15 3.96 1.22 12.92
CA VAL A 15 2.68 1.03 13.61
C VAL A 15 2.97 0.05 14.74
N THR A 16 2.87 0.51 16.00
CA THR A 16 3.04 -0.37 17.14
C THR A 16 2.06 -1.53 16.98
N ASN A 17 2.54 -2.77 17.08
CA ASN A 17 1.69 -3.94 16.83
C ASN A 17 0.36 -3.89 17.56
N GLN A 18 0.32 -3.28 18.74
CA GLN A 18 -0.90 -3.07 19.53
C GLN A 18 -1.93 -2.18 18.82
N ALA A 19 -1.50 -1.09 18.16
CA ALA A 19 -2.37 -0.21 17.40
C ALA A 19 -2.89 -0.86 16.11
N PHE A 20 -2.15 -1.81 15.54
CA PHE A 20 -2.63 -2.63 14.43
C PHE A 20 -3.62 -3.70 14.92
N THR A 21 -3.33 -4.38 16.04
CA THR A 21 -4.24 -5.34 16.66
C THR A 21 -5.58 -4.67 17.03
N SER A 22 -5.56 -3.48 17.64
CA SER A 22 -6.78 -2.77 18.01
C SER A 22 -7.62 -2.40 16.78
N LYS A 23 -6.99 -2.02 15.67
CA LYS A 23 -7.69 -1.78 14.39
C LYS A 23 -8.36 -3.02 13.82
N ILE A 24 -7.69 -4.18 13.88
CA ILE A 24 -8.27 -5.45 13.42
C ILE A 24 -9.44 -5.86 14.33
N LEU A 25 -9.30 -5.69 15.65
CA LEU A 25 -10.36 -6.01 16.60
C LEU A 25 -11.59 -5.11 16.42
N GLN A 26 -11.38 -3.82 16.18
CA GLN A 26 -12.47 -2.88 15.93
C GLN A 26 -13.12 -3.07 14.56
N ASN A 27 -12.34 -3.41 13.53
CA ASN A 27 -12.84 -3.68 12.18
C ASN A 27 -12.28 -5.01 11.65
N PRO A 28 -13.05 -6.10 11.75
CA PRO A 28 -12.66 -7.42 11.25
C PRO A 28 -12.40 -7.44 9.73
N SER A 29 -12.99 -6.50 8.99
CA SER A 29 -12.88 -6.38 7.53
C SER A 29 -11.71 -5.49 7.11
N PHE A 30 -10.89 -4.98 8.04
CA PHE A 30 -9.79 -4.09 7.73
C PHE A 30 -8.86 -4.68 6.64
N PRO A 31 -8.46 -3.90 5.62
CA PRO A 31 -8.70 -2.47 5.42
C PRO A 31 -10.00 -2.15 4.65
N PHE A 32 -10.79 -3.15 4.29
CA PHE A 32 -12.00 -3.01 3.50
C PHE A 32 -13.19 -2.53 4.33
N ILE A 33 -14.08 -1.81 3.66
CA ILE A 33 -15.40 -1.47 4.15
C ILE A 33 -16.38 -2.45 3.48
N LYS A 34 -17.08 -3.23 4.30
CA LYS A 34 -18.14 -4.12 3.82
C LYS A 34 -19.36 -3.27 3.43
N LYS A 35 -19.70 -3.27 2.14
CA LYS A 35 -20.96 -2.71 1.62
C LYS A 35 -21.76 -3.89 1.08
N ASP A 36 -22.80 -4.27 1.80
CA ASP A 36 -23.62 -5.46 1.53
C ASP A 36 -22.77 -6.75 1.48
N ASP A 37 -22.65 -7.38 0.31
CA ASP A 37 -21.86 -8.61 0.09
C ASP A 37 -20.50 -8.34 -0.60
N VAL A 38 -20.11 -7.06 -0.67
CA VAL A 38 -18.94 -6.62 -1.43
C VAL A 38 -17.97 -5.86 -0.51
N PHE A 39 -16.70 -6.26 -0.53
CA PHE A 39 -15.65 -5.56 0.21
C PHE A 39 -15.03 -4.49 -0.67
N VAL A 40 -15.08 -3.25 -0.19
CA VAL A 40 -14.58 -2.08 -0.92
C VAL A 40 -13.41 -1.48 -0.17
N TYR A 41 -12.30 -1.31 -0.87
CA TYR A 41 -11.12 -0.62 -0.37
C TYR A 41 -10.81 0.58 -1.27
N GLU A 42 -10.95 1.78 -0.71
CA GLU A 42 -10.68 3.05 -1.39
C GLU A 42 -9.40 3.67 -0.83
N TYR A 43 -8.47 4.03 -1.72
CA TYR A 43 -7.22 4.67 -1.32
C TYR A 43 -6.72 5.67 -2.36
N PHE A 44 -5.89 6.60 -1.91
CA PHE A 44 -5.15 7.54 -2.74
C PHE A 44 -3.71 7.08 -2.92
N HIS A 45 -3.07 7.46 -4.03
CA HIS A 45 -1.66 7.14 -4.22
C HIS A 45 -0.79 7.88 -3.21
N GLU A 46 0.24 7.22 -2.71
CA GLU A 46 1.30 7.86 -1.91
C GLU A 46 2.00 9.02 -2.62
N SER A 47 1.98 9.07 -3.97
CA SER A 47 2.55 10.18 -4.74
C SER A 47 1.87 11.52 -4.47
N LEU A 48 0.60 11.52 -4.07
CA LEU A 48 -0.15 12.75 -3.77
C LEU A 48 0.42 13.47 -2.55
N LEU A 49 0.74 12.73 -1.49
CA LEU A 49 1.31 13.31 -0.27
C LEU A 49 2.75 13.78 -0.51
N ASN A 50 3.55 12.98 -1.21
CA ASN A 50 4.92 13.36 -1.55
C ASN A 50 4.95 14.61 -2.44
N GLY A 51 4.04 14.70 -3.41
CA GLY A 51 3.86 15.88 -4.25
C GLY A 51 3.44 17.11 -3.43
N ALA A 52 2.47 16.98 -2.52
CA ALA A 52 2.05 18.10 -1.67
C ALA A 52 3.17 18.61 -0.75
N LEU A 53 3.97 17.71 -0.17
CA LEU A 53 5.13 18.10 0.65
C LEU A 53 6.22 18.78 -0.18
N LEU A 54 6.49 18.28 -1.38
CA LEU A 54 7.45 18.90 -2.30
C LEU A 54 6.98 20.30 -2.70
N LEU A 55 5.69 20.48 -2.98
CA LEU A 55 5.10 21.78 -3.30
C LEU A 55 5.28 22.76 -2.13
N LEU A 56 4.94 22.35 -0.91
CA LEU A 56 5.14 23.17 0.29
C LEU A 56 6.61 23.54 0.50
N ALA A 57 7.52 22.56 0.42
CA ALA A 57 8.95 22.82 0.58
C ALA A 57 9.49 23.78 -0.50
N SER A 58 9.05 23.63 -1.75
CA SER A 58 9.47 24.50 -2.85
C SER A 58 8.93 25.93 -2.70
N THR A 59 7.67 26.10 -2.27
CA THR A 59 7.08 27.44 -2.01
C THR A 59 7.79 28.17 -0.87
N ILE A 60 8.04 27.48 0.24
CA ILE A 60 8.74 28.05 1.41
C ILE A 60 10.19 28.39 1.04
N GLY A 61 10.88 27.47 0.36
CA GLY A 61 12.25 27.68 -0.09
C GLY A 61 12.38 28.87 -1.03
N MET A 62 11.44 29.01 -1.98
CA MET A 62 11.39 30.16 -2.88
C MET A 62 11.13 31.48 -2.13
N ALA A 63 10.17 31.49 -1.20
CA ALA A 63 9.85 32.69 -0.41
C ALA A 63 11.05 33.16 0.43
N VAL A 64 11.74 32.23 1.11
CA VAL A 64 12.96 32.54 1.88
C VAL A 64 14.06 33.05 0.95
N TYR A 65 14.27 32.40 -0.20
CA TYR A 65 15.30 32.78 -1.15
C TYR A 65 15.13 34.22 -1.68
N VAL A 66 13.89 34.60 -2.04
CA VAL A 66 13.57 35.96 -2.51
C VAL A 66 13.78 37.01 -1.41
N THR A 67 13.58 36.67 -0.13
CA THR A 67 13.80 37.61 0.98
C THR A 67 15.28 37.81 1.34
N VAL A 68 16.14 36.82 1.07
CA VAL A 68 17.56 36.85 1.47
C VAL A 68 18.46 37.41 0.36
N ASP A 69 18.10 37.20 -0.90
CA ASP A 69 19.01 37.42 -2.03
C ASP A 69 18.38 38.39 -3.04
N SER A 70 18.62 39.70 -2.85
CA SER A 70 17.97 40.76 -3.65
C SER A 70 18.73 41.16 -4.92
N VAL A 71 19.92 40.61 -5.22
CA VAL A 71 20.76 41.18 -6.31
C VAL A 71 21.44 40.18 -7.27
N ALA A 72 21.53 38.86 -7.03
CA ALA A 72 22.18 37.97 -8.01
C ALA A 72 21.70 36.50 -7.95
N ALA A 73 20.62 36.16 -8.67
CA ALA A 73 19.90 34.92 -8.34
C ALA A 73 19.08 34.23 -9.46
N HIS A 74 19.53 34.23 -10.71
CA HIS A 74 18.79 33.50 -11.77
C HIS A 74 18.91 31.96 -11.70
N SER A 75 20.00 31.44 -11.16
CA SER A 75 20.27 29.99 -11.21
C SER A 75 19.36 29.17 -10.30
N CYS A 76 19.15 29.59 -9.04
CA CYS A 76 18.37 28.81 -8.07
C CYS A 76 16.85 28.94 -8.23
N ILE A 77 16.34 30.04 -8.80
CA ILE A 77 14.90 30.21 -9.08
C ILE A 77 14.40 29.11 -10.02
N SER A 78 15.19 28.79 -11.05
CA SER A 78 14.85 27.74 -12.02
C SER A 78 14.64 26.37 -11.35
N PHE A 79 15.44 26.05 -10.33
CA PHE A 79 15.30 24.81 -9.56
C PHE A 79 13.98 24.77 -8.78
N PHE A 80 13.61 25.87 -8.11
CA PHE A 80 12.34 25.93 -7.37
C PHE A 80 11.13 25.85 -8.30
N VAL A 81 11.15 26.56 -9.43
CA VAL A 81 10.07 26.52 -10.44
C VAL A 81 9.94 25.11 -11.03
N PHE A 82 11.05 24.46 -11.37
CA PHE A 82 11.04 23.07 -11.83
C PHE A 82 10.49 22.11 -10.78
N SER A 83 10.92 22.26 -9.52
CA SER A 83 10.43 21.47 -8.38
C SER A 83 8.93 21.64 -8.17
N MET A 84 8.40 22.86 -8.30
CA MET A 84 6.96 23.13 -8.28
C MET A 84 6.24 22.40 -9.43
N GLY A 85 6.78 22.44 -10.65
CA GLY A 85 6.23 21.71 -11.80
C GLY A 85 6.14 20.20 -11.56
N VAL A 86 7.22 19.59 -11.06
CA VAL A 86 7.25 18.17 -10.69
C VAL A 86 6.24 17.86 -9.58
N SER A 87 6.13 18.73 -8.58
CA SER A 87 5.18 18.55 -7.47
C SER A 87 3.72 18.56 -7.94
N LEU A 88 3.37 19.47 -8.85
CA LEU A 88 2.04 19.55 -9.47
C LEU A 88 1.74 18.33 -10.33
N TRP A 89 2.72 17.83 -11.09
CA TRP A 89 2.61 16.59 -11.85
C TRP A 89 2.34 15.38 -10.94
N LEU A 90 3.06 15.28 -9.81
CA LEU A 90 2.88 14.21 -8.82
C LEU A 90 1.50 14.26 -8.16
N ILE A 91 1.01 15.46 -7.82
CA ILE A 91 -0.34 15.66 -7.27
C ILE A 91 -1.39 15.25 -8.31
N SER A 92 -1.27 15.73 -9.55
CA SER A 92 -2.23 15.46 -10.61
C SER A 92 -2.33 13.97 -10.95
N SER A 93 -1.18 13.28 -11.05
CA SER A 93 -1.13 11.83 -11.27
C SER A 93 -1.59 11.02 -10.05
N GLY A 94 -1.37 11.54 -8.84
CA GLY A 94 -1.76 10.91 -7.58
C GLY A 94 -3.23 11.11 -7.18
N ALA A 95 -3.90 12.15 -7.70
CA ALA A 95 -5.26 12.55 -7.36
C ALA A 95 -6.34 11.54 -7.78
N CYS A 96 -6.00 10.63 -8.70
CA CYS A 96 -6.87 9.55 -9.11
C CYS A 96 -7.16 8.60 -7.92
N ARG A 97 -8.39 8.67 -7.41
CA ARG A 97 -8.93 7.71 -6.43
C ARG A 97 -8.85 6.30 -6.99
N ARG A 98 -8.26 5.37 -6.25
CA ARG A 98 -8.23 3.94 -6.61
C ARG A 98 -9.20 3.19 -5.72
N ARG A 99 -9.94 2.28 -6.32
CA ARG A 99 -10.94 1.48 -5.61
C ARG A 99 -10.77 0.01 -5.98
N LEU A 100 -10.43 -0.79 -4.99
CA LEU A 100 -10.41 -2.25 -5.08
C LEU A 100 -11.72 -2.79 -4.52
N VAL A 101 -12.43 -3.54 -5.35
CA VAL A 101 -13.72 -4.15 -5.00
C VAL A 101 -13.57 -5.65 -5.08
N ILE A 102 -13.89 -6.34 -4.00
CA ILE A 102 -13.87 -7.80 -3.89
C ILE A 102 -15.32 -8.29 -3.78
N ASP A 103 -15.73 -9.10 -4.74
CA ASP A 103 -17.07 -9.69 -4.85
C ASP A 103 -16.96 -11.20 -4.56
N HIS A 104 -17.44 -11.61 -3.40
CA HIS A 104 -17.39 -13.01 -2.97
C HIS A 104 -18.41 -13.87 -3.68
N SER A 105 -19.60 -13.34 -3.98
CA SER A 105 -20.66 -14.07 -4.66
C SER A 105 -20.21 -14.50 -6.07
N LYS A 106 -19.41 -13.67 -6.75
CA LYS A 106 -18.84 -13.97 -8.08
C LYS A 106 -17.42 -14.56 -8.04
N LYS A 107 -16.79 -14.64 -6.87
CA LYS A 107 -15.40 -15.07 -6.67
C LYS A 107 -14.37 -14.28 -7.49
N GLU A 108 -14.60 -12.98 -7.65
CA GLU A 108 -13.78 -12.10 -8.48
C GLU A 108 -13.45 -10.78 -7.77
N TYR A 109 -12.37 -10.14 -8.21
CA TYR A 109 -12.03 -8.79 -7.82
C TYR A 109 -12.07 -7.85 -9.02
N ARG A 110 -12.32 -6.58 -8.73
CA ARG A 110 -12.36 -5.49 -9.70
C ARG A 110 -11.52 -4.34 -9.18
N PHE A 111 -10.58 -3.90 -10.00
CA PHE A 111 -9.73 -2.77 -9.71
C PHE A 111 -10.13 -1.59 -10.58
N TYR A 112 -10.58 -0.52 -9.93
CA TYR A 112 -11.01 0.72 -10.56
C TYR A 112 -9.97 1.81 -10.29
N ILE A 113 -9.65 2.56 -11.35
CA ILE A 113 -8.98 3.84 -11.22
C ILE A 113 -10.00 4.91 -11.61
N HIS A 114 -10.31 5.79 -10.65
CA HIS A 114 -11.40 6.74 -10.72
C HIS A 114 -12.75 6.01 -10.91
N THR A 115 -13.31 6.05 -12.13
CA THR A 115 -14.56 5.37 -12.53
C THR A 115 -14.32 4.24 -13.53
N HIS A 116 -13.10 4.11 -14.06
CA HIS A 116 -12.79 3.14 -15.10
C HIS A 116 -12.29 1.82 -14.51
N LEU A 117 -12.89 0.72 -14.95
CA LEU A 117 -12.44 -0.63 -14.62
C LEU A 117 -11.13 -0.90 -15.34
N ARG A 118 -10.02 -0.99 -14.60
CA ARG A 118 -8.70 -1.26 -15.17
C ARG A 118 -8.41 -2.74 -15.26
N HIS A 119 -8.87 -3.51 -14.27
CA HIS A 119 -8.66 -4.94 -14.26
C HIS A 119 -9.77 -5.68 -13.52
N ARG A 120 -10.10 -6.87 -14.03
CA ARG A 120 -11.00 -7.84 -13.40
C ARG A 120 -10.28 -9.18 -13.42
N GLY A 121 -10.24 -9.84 -12.28
CA GLY A 121 -9.58 -11.14 -12.15
C GLY A 121 -10.23 -12.03 -11.09
N PRO A 122 -9.89 -13.33 -11.09
CA PRO A 122 -10.33 -14.27 -10.07
C PRO A 122 -9.70 -14.00 -8.70
N LEU A 123 -10.40 -14.30 -7.61
CA LEU A 123 -9.90 -14.07 -6.25
C LEU A 123 -8.61 -14.81 -5.90
N ASN A 124 -8.28 -15.90 -6.60
CA ASN A 124 -7.03 -16.63 -6.38
C ASN A 124 -5.76 -15.81 -6.66
N GLN A 125 -5.88 -14.73 -7.43
CA GLN A 125 -4.77 -13.82 -7.77
C GLN A 125 -4.57 -12.71 -6.75
N ILE A 126 -5.48 -12.54 -5.78
CA ILE A 126 -5.29 -11.63 -4.65
C ILE A 126 -4.84 -12.44 -3.45
N TYR A 127 -3.84 -11.93 -2.75
CA TYR A 127 -3.32 -12.55 -1.56
C TYR A 127 -2.75 -11.55 -0.57
N ILE A 128 -2.67 -11.98 0.68
CA ILE A 128 -1.96 -11.30 1.74
C ILE A 128 -0.61 -12.02 1.89
N ARG A 129 0.48 -11.27 1.95
CA ARG A 129 1.82 -11.84 2.12
C ARG A 129 2.61 -11.12 3.19
N ILE A 130 3.43 -11.85 3.95
CA ILE A 130 4.48 -11.23 4.76
C ILE A 130 5.71 -10.99 3.90
N ILE A 131 6.22 -9.76 3.89
CA ILE A 131 7.52 -9.40 3.33
C ILE A 131 8.53 -9.17 4.45
N THR A 132 9.79 -9.46 4.15
CA THR A 132 10.92 -9.24 5.06
C THR A 132 11.83 -8.16 4.53
N GLN A 133 12.37 -7.36 5.44
CA GLN A 133 13.46 -6.41 5.16
C GLN A 133 14.56 -6.64 6.19
N LYS A 134 15.79 -6.84 5.70
CA LYS A 134 16.99 -6.91 6.54
C LYS A 134 17.43 -5.49 6.89
N THR A 135 17.55 -5.19 8.17
CA THR A 135 17.95 -3.86 8.63
C THR A 135 19.37 -3.89 9.21
N GLY A 136 20.31 -3.25 8.51
CA GLY A 136 21.61 -2.81 9.03
C GLY A 136 22.51 -3.87 9.69
N ALA A 137 23.60 -3.39 10.30
CA ALA A 137 24.75 -4.17 10.77
C ALA A 137 24.44 -5.31 11.77
N GLN A 138 23.26 -5.29 12.41
CA GLN A 138 22.84 -6.31 13.37
C GLN A 138 22.04 -7.47 12.73
N GLY A 139 21.74 -7.39 11.42
CA GLY A 139 21.07 -8.48 10.70
C GLY A 139 19.63 -8.77 11.15
N THR A 140 18.99 -7.83 11.86
CA THR A 140 17.63 -8.03 12.36
C THR A 140 16.63 -8.02 11.20
N LEU A 141 15.75 -9.02 11.22
CA LEU A 141 14.69 -9.17 10.22
C LEU A 141 13.46 -8.41 10.68
N MET A 142 13.05 -7.42 9.89
CA MET A 142 11.78 -6.74 10.05
C MET A 142 10.76 -7.32 9.08
N TYR A 143 9.57 -7.60 9.59
CA TYR A 143 8.46 -8.20 8.86
C TYR A 143 7.35 -7.17 8.65
N ARG A 144 6.67 -7.24 7.51
CA ARG A 144 5.54 -6.36 7.19
C ARG A 144 4.49 -7.13 6.42
N LEU A 145 3.22 -6.87 6.73
CA LEU A 145 2.09 -7.48 6.04
C LEU A 145 1.67 -6.61 4.84
N ILE A 146 1.57 -7.22 3.67
CA ILE A 146 1.13 -6.58 2.43
C ILE A 146 -0.08 -7.32 1.85
N LEU A 147 -0.96 -6.57 1.22
CA LEU A 147 -2.00 -7.05 0.31
C LEU A 147 -1.49 -6.81 -1.11
N ASN A 148 -1.44 -7.87 -1.92
CA ASN A 148 -0.96 -7.77 -3.29
C ASN A 148 -1.81 -8.65 -4.23
N GLY A 149 -1.71 -8.42 -5.52
CA GLY A 149 -2.35 -9.25 -6.51
C GLY A 149 -1.95 -8.91 -7.94
N TYR A 150 -2.50 -9.66 -8.90
CA TYR A 150 -2.17 -9.47 -10.31
C TYR A 150 -2.70 -8.13 -10.83
N LYS A 151 -1.80 -7.27 -11.36
CA LYS A 151 -2.14 -5.92 -11.87
C LYS A 151 -2.83 -5.00 -10.83
N ILE A 152 -2.56 -5.22 -9.54
CA ILE A 152 -3.00 -4.35 -8.44
C ILE A 152 -1.76 -3.77 -7.77
N ASP A 153 -1.87 -2.56 -7.22
CA ASP A 153 -0.79 -1.96 -6.46
C ASP A 153 -0.58 -2.73 -5.14
N CYS A 154 0.69 -2.99 -4.80
CA CYS A 154 1.04 -3.59 -3.52
C CYS A 154 0.71 -2.61 -2.39
N HIS A 155 -0.18 -3.01 -1.48
CA HIS A 155 -0.62 -2.19 -0.38
C HIS A 155 -0.13 -2.74 0.96
N ALA A 156 0.57 -1.92 1.74
CA ALA A 156 1.03 -2.34 3.04
C ALA A 156 0.00 -2.09 4.15
N LEU A 157 -0.42 -3.17 4.82
CA LEU A 157 -1.46 -3.15 5.84
C LEU A 157 -0.98 -2.62 7.19
N CYS A 158 0.28 -2.89 7.52
CA CYS A 158 0.91 -2.47 8.77
C CYS A 158 2.29 -1.86 8.51
N GLY A 159 2.93 -1.31 9.55
CA GLY A 159 4.35 -0.96 9.53
C GLY A 159 5.26 -2.18 9.63
N PHE A 160 6.56 -1.95 9.63
CA PHE A 160 7.56 -2.97 9.92
C PHE A 160 7.52 -3.36 11.40
N SER A 161 7.63 -4.65 11.67
CA SER A 161 7.75 -5.18 13.01
C SER A 161 8.66 -6.39 13.08
N GLU A 162 9.38 -6.53 14.18
CA GLU A 162 10.22 -7.71 14.47
C GLU A 162 9.38 -8.90 14.96
N LYS A 163 8.14 -8.67 15.42
CA LYS A 163 7.27 -9.70 16.01
C LYS A 163 6.56 -10.56 14.95
N TYR A 164 7.31 -11.45 14.31
CA TYR A 164 6.80 -12.35 13.26
C TYR A 164 5.53 -13.12 13.64
N ARG A 165 5.53 -13.82 14.80
CA ARG A 165 4.38 -14.68 15.19
C ARG A 165 3.07 -13.91 15.33
N LEU A 166 3.16 -12.66 15.78
CA LEU A 166 1.99 -11.79 15.94
C LEU A 166 1.44 -11.38 14.56
N LEU A 167 2.33 -10.99 13.64
CA LEU A 167 1.98 -10.68 12.25
C LEU A 167 1.41 -11.89 11.50
N GLU A 168 1.93 -13.09 11.76
CA GLU A 168 1.39 -14.33 11.19
C GLU A 168 -0.07 -14.55 11.62
N CYS A 169 -0.35 -14.42 12.92
CA CYS A 169 -1.70 -14.58 13.46
C CYS A 169 -2.66 -13.53 12.90
N GLN A 170 -2.23 -12.27 12.87
CA GLN A 170 -3.01 -11.17 12.30
C GLN A 170 -3.26 -11.35 10.80
N GLY A 171 -2.24 -11.75 10.04
CA GLY A 171 -2.35 -12.01 8.62
C GLY A 171 -3.32 -13.13 8.30
N LYS A 172 -3.28 -14.24 9.05
CA LYS A 172 -4.26 -15.33 8.91
C LYS A 172 -5.66 -14.91 9.29
N THR A 173 -5.81 -14.12 10.36
CA THR A 173 -7.11 -13.60 10.80
C THR A 173 -7.74 -12.72 9.73
N ILE A 174 -6.97 -11.77 9.17
CA ILE A 174 -7.44 -10.89 8.10
C ILE A 174 -7.76 -11.70 6.84
N ALA A 175 -6.89 -12.63 6.45
CA ALA A 175 -7.13 -13.49 5.28
C ALA A 175 -8.37 -14.37 5.43
N SER A 176 -8.63 -14.89 6.64
CA SER A 176 -9.84 -15.65 6.94
C SER A 176 -11.09 -14.78 6.86
N ASN A 177 -11.05 -13.58 7.47
CA ASN A 177 -12.19 -12.65 7.47
C ASN A 177 -12.54 -12.16 6.06
N LEU A 178 -11.52 -11.92 5.24
CA LEU A 178 -11.67 -11.48 3.85
C LEU A 178 -11.77 -12.66 2.87
N GLN A 179 -11.73 -13.90 3.32
CA GLN A 179 -11.67 -15.10 2.47
C GLN A 179 -10.62 -14.99 1.33
N LEU A 180 -9.41 -14.55 1.64
CA LEU A 180 -8.29 -14.43 0.70
C LEU A 180 -7.18 -15.45 1.00
N ASN A 181 -6.29 -15.64 0.03
CA ASN A 181 -5.08 -16.44 0.24
C ASN A 181 -4.08 -15.69 1.13
N TYR A 182 -3.39 -16.41 2.01
CA TYR A 182 -2.30 -15.90 2.82
C TYR A 182 -1.01 -16.68 2.55
N PHE A 183 0.07 -15.94 2.35
CA PHE A 183 1.41 -16.47 2.14
C PHE A 183 2.40 -15.93 3.17
N ASP A 184 3.23 -16.82 3.66
CA ASP A 184 4.37 -16.51 4.50
C ASP A 184 5.49 -15.84 3.71
N TYR A 185 6.53 -15.37 4.40
CA TYR A 185 7.68 -14.75 3.74
C TYR A 185 8.50 -15.78 2.92
N LEU A 186 8.60 -17.03 3.41
CA LEU A 186 9.24 -18.15 2.72
C LEU A 186 8.29 -18.77 1.68
N GLU A 187 8.81 -19.06 0.50
CA GLU A 187 8.01 -19.63 -0.60
C GLU A 187 7.51 -21.05 -0.31
N SER A 188 8.32 -21.87 0.39
CA SER A 188 8.01 -23.26 0.74
C SER A 188 7.56 -23.44 2.20
N SER A 189 6.91 -22.44 2.80
CA SER A 189 6.39 -22.54 4.16
C SER A 189 5.16 -23.44 4.28
N LYS A 190 5.09 -24.29 5.31
CA LYS A 190 3.86 -25.02 5.66
C LYS A 190 2.78 -24.11 6.29
N ARG A 191 3.11 -22.84 6.54
CA ARG A 191 2.25 -21.85 7.21
C ARG A 191 1.37 -21.06 6.25
N HIS A 192 1.51 -21.29 4.95
CA HIS A 192 0.63 -20.75 3.92
C HIS A 192 -0.81 -21.19 4.17
N PHE A 193 -1.75 -20.29 3.97
CA PHE A 193 -3.17 -20.55 4.12
C PHE A 193 -3.87 -20.22 2.81
N VAL A 194 -4.16 -21.27 2.02
CA VAL A 194 -4.69 -21.15 0.66
C VAL A 194 -6.16 -21.56 0.65
N ILE A 195 -7.03 -20.59 0.37
CA ILE A 195 -8.48 -20.77 0.24
C ILE A 195 -8.83 -21.00 -1.23
N HIS A 196 -8.31 -20.15 -2.11
CA HIS A 196 -8.63 -20.16 -3.54
C HIS A 196 -7.45 -20.72 -4.33
N ARG A 197 -7.61 -21.93 -4.87
CA ARG A 197 -6.59 -22.55 -5.71
C ARG A 197 -6.66 -22.03 -7.17
N PRO A 198 -5.52 -21.97 -7.87
CA PRO A 198 -5.54 -21.75 -9.31
C PRO A 198 -6.31 -22.89 -9.99
N ILE A 199 -7.23 -22.53 -10.89
CA ILE A 199 -7.90 -23.50 -11.74
C ILE A 199 -6.82 -23.98 -12.71
N ARG A 200 -6.47 -25.28 -12.67
CA ARG A 200 -5.55 -25.83 -13.66
C ARG A 200 -6.18 -25.66 -15.04
N PRO A 201 -5.46 -25.16 -16.06
CA PRO A 201 -5.94 -25.26 -17.41
C PRO A 201 -6.20 -26.74 -17.70
N LYS A 202 -7.40 -27.06 -18.21
CA LYS A 202 -7.66 -28.41 -18.73
C LYS A 202 -6.56 -28.71 -19.75
N PRO A 203 -5.93 -29.90 -19.73
CA PRO A 203 -5.00 -30.25 -20.77
C PRO A 203 -5.73 -30.07 -22.10
N SER A 204 -5.27 -29.14 -22.92
CA SER A 204 -5.69 -29.06 -24.31
C SER A 204 -5.29 -30.40 -24.91
N ASN A 205 -6.26 -31.10 -25.51
CA ASN A 205 -6.02 -32.30 -26.29
C ASN A 205 -5.22 -31.90 -27.55
N VAL A 206 -3.95 -31.53 -27.37
CA VAL A 206 -2.98 -31.44 -28.45
C VAL A 206 -2.55 -32.87 -28.67
N LYS A 207 -3.26 -33.54 -29.58
CA LYS A 207 -2.73 -34.73 -30.24
C LYS A 207 -1.50 -34.26 -31.02
N PHE A 208 -0.33 -34.73 -30.60
CA PHE A 208 0.86 -34.74 -31.44
C PHE A 208 0.68 -35.75 -32.56
#